data_AF-A0A6N2E493-F1
#
_entry.id   AF-A0A6N2E493-F1
#
_cell.length_a   1.000
_cell.length_b   1.000
_cell.length_c   1.000
_cell.angle_alpha   90.00
_cell.angle_beta   90.00
_cell.angle_gamma   90.00
#
_symmetry.space_group_name_H-M   'P 1'
#
loop_
_entity.id
_entity.type
_entity.pdbx_description
1 polymer ?
#
loop_
_entity_poly.entity_id
_entity_poly.type
_entity_poly.pdbx_seq_one_letter_code
_entity_poly.pdbx_strand_id
1 'polypeptide(L)'
;NTDVQPLQGEDKRLLLHFLSFGEVIEKSKVRFDEDSRIRVLEGPLSGLEGRIVKVNRRKGRAKVSLDLYGDTFLVDLGFEILEEGEDGMAS
;
A
#
# COMPACT_ATOMS: atom_id res chain seq x y z
N ASN A 1 27.56 -6.74 -20.59
CA ASN A 1 27.10 -7.32 -19.31
C ASN A 1 25.59 -7.29 -19.37
N THR A 2 24.95 -8.39 -19.78
CA THR A 2 23.53 -8.39 -20.15
C THR A 2 22.86 -9.68 -19.68
N ASP A 3 23.20 -10.15 -18.49
CA ASP A 3 22.53 -11.32 -17.89
C ASP A 3 21.32 -10.84 -17.10
N VAL A 4 20.26 -10.47 -17.83
CA VAL A 4 18.99 -10.03 -17.24
C VAL A 4 18.24 -11.27 -16.77
N GLN A 5 18.07 -11.42 -15.46
CA GLN A 5 17.32 -12.53 -14.91
C GLN A 5 15.82 -12.20 -14.82
N PRO A 6 14.92 -13.18 -15.08
CA PRO A 6 13.50 -12.99 -14.87
C PRO A 6 13.19 -12.64 -13.41
N LEU A 7 12.27 -11.70 -13.21
CA LEU A 7 11.74 -11.39 -11.89
C LEU A 7 10.95 -12.59 -11.34
N GLN A 8 11.22 -12.98 -10.09
CA GLN A 8 10.62 -14.16 -9.46
C GLN A 8 10.15 -13.87 -8.03
N GLY A 9 9.38 -14.79 -7.46
CA GLY A 9 9.04 -14.79 -6.04
C GLY A 9 8.29 -13.55 -5.55
N GLU A 10 8.73 -13.04 -4.40
CA GLU A 10 8.19 -11.87 -3.69
C GLU A 10 8.19 -10.62 -4.58
N ASP A 11 9.31 -10.34 -5.24
CA ASP A 11 9.50 -9.15 -6.05
C ASP A 11 8.51 -9.09 -7.21
N LYS A 12 8.28 -10.24 -7.86
CA LYS A 12 7.27 -10.36 -8.91
C LYS A 12 5.87 -10.09 -8.39
N ARG A 13 5.52 -10.62 -7.21
CA ARG A 13 4.20 -10.39 -6.60
C ARG A 13 4.00 -8.91 -6.26
N LEU A 14 4.99 -8.27 -5.66
CA LEU A 14 4.94 -6.85 -5.32
C LEU A 14 4.78 -5.97 -6.56
N LEU A 15 5.57 -6.21 -7.61
CA LEU A 15 5.47 -5.42 -8.84
C LEU A 15 4.13 -5.63 -9.53
N LEU A 16 3.64 -6.88 -9.64
CA LEU A 16 2.32 -7.15 -10.21
C LEU A 16 1.18 -6.53 -9.38
N HIS A 17 1.29 -6.53 -8.04
CA HIS A 17 0.34 -5.85 -7.16
C HIS A 17 0.22 -4.37 -7.51
N PHE A 18 1.34 -3.65 -7.59
CA PHE A 18 1.29 -2.21 -7.93
C PHE A 18 0.80 -1.95 -9.35
N LEU A 19 1.23 -2.76 -10.32
CA LEU A 19 0.78 -2.63 -11.72
C LEU A 19 -0.72 -2.90 -11.88
N SER A 20 -1.34 -3.66 -10.96
CA SER A 20 -2.79 -3.93 -10.99
C SER A 20 -3.65 -2.68 -10.74
N PHE A 21 -3.07 -1.63 -10.14
CA PHE A 21 -3.76 -0.34 -9.91
C PHE A 21 -3.65 0.62 -11.11
N GLY A 22 -3.07 0.17 -12.23
CA GLY A 22 -2.90 0.95 -13.44
C GLY A 22 -1.60 1.77 -13.46
N GLU A 23 -1.55 2.74 -14.37
CA GLU A 23 -0.37 3.60 -14.56
C GLU A 23 -0.13 4.53 -13.36
N VAL A 24 -1.20 4.97 -12.71
CA VAL A 24 -1.15 5.86 -11.55
C VAL A 24 -1.77 5.14 -10.36
N ILE A 25 -0.97 5.04 -9.30
CA ILE A 25 -1.39 4.42 -8.05
C ILE A 25 -2.20 5.42 -7.23
N GLU A 26 -3.49 5.13 -7.06
CA GLU A 26 -4.41 5.94 -6.27
C GLU A 26 -4.21 5.78 -4.75
N LYS A 27 -4.91 6.59 -3.96
CA LYS A 27 -4.89 6.44 -2.50
C LYS A 27 -5.63 5.18 -2.06
N SER A 28 -5.16 4.57 -0.98
CA SER A 28 -5.90 3.51 -0.31
C SER A 28 -6.99 4.08 0.60
N LYS A 29 -8.15 3.42 0.69
CA LYS A 29 -9.16 3.74 1.69
C LYS A 29 -8.88 2.96 2.96
N VAL A 30 -8.84 3.66 4.08
CA VAL A 30 -8.48 3.07 5.37
C VAL A 30 -9.42 3.52 6.48
N ARG A 31 -9.52 2.72 7.53
CA ARG A 31 -10.08 3.11 8.83
C ARG A 31 -9.03 2.96 9.92
N PHE A 32 -9.28 3.60 11.05
CA PHE A 32 -8.51 3.39 12.27
C PHE A 32 -9.42 2.73 13.30
N ASP A 33 -8.98 1.64 13.89
CA ASP A 33 -9.70 1.01 15.00
C ASP A 33 -9.50 1.79 16.31
N GLU A 34 -10.15 1.32 17.38
CA GLU A 34 -10.11 1.94 18.71
C GLU A 34 -8.68 2.04 19.26
N ASP A 35 -7.79 1.13 18.86
CA ASP A 35 -6.36 1.12 19.21
C ASP A 35 -5.52 2.05 18.31
N SER A 36 -6.15 2.86 17.46
CA SER A 36 -5.49 3.68 16.44
C SER A 36 -4.64 2.87 15.45
N ARG A 37 -4.96 1.60 15.22
CA ARG A 37 -4.30 0.79 14.19
C ARG A 37 -4.98 1.01 12.86
N ILE A 38 -4.16 1.14 11.82
CA ILE A 38 -4.63 1.29 10.45
C ILE A 38 -5.24 -0.04 9.96
N ARG A 39 -6.43 0.05 9.36
CA ARG A 39 -7.13 -1.03 8.68
C ARG A 39 -7.33 -0.61 7.23
N VAL A 40 -6.70 -1.32 6.31
CA VAL A 40 -6.87 -1.06 4.88
C VAL A 40 -8.15 -1.75 4.42
N LEU A 41 -9.01 -1.00 3.74
CA LEU A 41 -10.26 -1.50 3.18
C LEU A 41 -10.06 -1.83 1.70
N GLU A 42 -9.43 -0.92 0.97
CA GLU A 42 -9.12 -1.10 -0.44
C GLU A 42 -7.91 -0.26 -0.87
N GLY A 43 -7.34 -0.63 -2.02
CA GLY A 43 -6.28 0.10 -2.68
C GLY A 43 -4.87 -0.45 -2.45
N PRO A 44 -3.84 0.32 -2.83
CA PRO A 44 -2.45 -0.16 -2.94
C PRO A 44 -1.80 -0.63 -1.64
N LEU A 45 -2.30 -0.19 -0.48
CA LEU A 45 -1.83 -0.66 0.83
C LEU A 45 -2.36 -2.05 1.20
N SER A 46 -3.33 -2.60 0.45
CA SER A 46 -3.92 -3.90 0.73
C SER A 46 -2.88 -5.01 0.62
N GLY A 47 -2.76 -5.84 1.65
CA GLY A 47 -1.74 -6.88 1.75
C GLY A 47 -0.35 -6.38 2.15
N LEU A 48 -0.18 -5.07 2.40
CA LEU A 48 1.07 -4.46 2.85
C LEU A 48 1.00 -3.98 4.31
N GLU A 49 -0.06 -4.28 5.04
CA GLU A 49 -0.33 -3.77 6.40
C GLU A 49 0.78 -4.16 7.38
N GLY A 50 1.28 -5.40 7.29
CA GLY A 50 2.41 -5.88 8.09
C GLY A 50 3.75 -5.23 7.75
N ARG A 51 3.81 -4.45 6.66
CA ARG A 51 5.00 -3.74 6.18
C ARG A 51 4.92 -2.24 6.44
N ILE A 52 3.82 -1.74 7.00
CA ILE A 52 3.68 -0.32 7.35
C ILE A 52 4.53 -0.03 8.58
N VAL A 53 5.59 0.75 8.40
CA VAL A 53 6.52 1.12 9.49
C VAL A 53 6.15 2.43 10.16
N LYS A 54 5.41 3.30 9.47
CA LYS A 54 4.97 4.59 10.02
C LYS A 54 3.73 5.11 9.32
N VAL A 55 2.80 5.67 10.08
CA VAL A 55 1.58 6.30 9.56
C VAL A 55 1.59 7.78 9.89
N ASN A 56 1.46 8.64 8.88
CA ASN A 56 1.26 10.07 9.02
C ASN A 56 -0.19 10.43 8.68
N ARG A 57 -1.07 10.37 9.68
CA ARG A 57 -2.51 10.64 9.55
C ARG A 57 -2.80 12.04 9.02
N ARG A 58 -2.04 13.05 9.49
CA ARG A 58 -2.20 14.45 9.06
C ARG A 58 -1.95 14.64 7.57
N LYS A 59 -1.02 13.88 6.98
CA LYS A 59 -0.68 13.98 5.54
C LYS A 59 -1.40 12.92 4.68
N GLY A 60 -2.10 11.96 5.27
CA GLY A 60 -2.63 10.80 4.55
C GLY A 60 -1.52 10.01 3.84
N ARG A 61 -0.44 9.68 4.56
CA ARG A 61 0.72 8.95 4.03
C ARG A 61 1.15 7.81 4.95
N ALA A 62 1.26 6.60 4.42
CA ALA A 62 1.82 5.45 5.10
C ALA A 62 3.20 5.15 4.50
N LYS A 63 4.21 5.09 5.37
CA LYS A 63 5.54 4.64 5.00
C LYS A 63 5.59 3.12 5.07
N VAL A 64 5.93 2.48 3.97
CA VAL A 64 5.94 1.02 3.80
C VAL A 64 7.36 0.56 3.51
N SER A 65 7.76 -0.53 4.15
CA SER A 65 9.01 -1.23 3.89
C SER A 65 8.80 -2.29 2.81
N LEU A 66 9.42 -2.12 1.65
CA LEU A 66 9.36 -3.06 0.55
C LEU A 66 10.72 -3.71 0.35
N ASP A 67 10.76 -5.03 0.44
CA ASP A 67 11.94 -5.81 0.09
C ASP A 67 11.85 -6.15 -1.41
N LEU A 68 12.78 -5.62 -2.20
CA LEU A 68 12.88 -5.79 -3.65
C LEU A 68 14.35 -5.89 -4.03
N TYR A 69 14.70 -6.77 -4.98
CA TYR A 69 16.07 -6.91 -5.47
C TYR A 69 17.12 -7.24 -4.38
N GLY A 70 16.68 -7.81 -3.25
CA GLY A 70 17.53 -8.08 -2.09
C GLY A 70 17.82 -6.86 -1.21
N ASP A 71 17.24 -5.70 -1.53
CA ASP A 71 17.33 -4.46 -0.76
C ASP A 71 15.97 -4.10 -0.13
N THR A 72 16.02 -3.31 0.94
CA THR A 72 14.82 -2.77 1.59
C THR A 72 14.62 -1.30 1.23
N PHE A 73 13.47 -0.97 0.65
CA PHE A 73 13.08 0.37 0.26
C PHE A 73 11.97 0.91 1.17
N LEU A 74 12.08 2.17 1.57
CA LEU A 74 11.01 2.87 2.26
C LEU A 74 10.26 3.75 1.27
N VAL A 75 8.99 3.43 1.02
CA VAL A 75 8.11 4.18 0.10
C VAL A 75 6.95 4.80 0.86
N ASP A 76 6.50 5.98 0.44
CA ASP A 76 5.32 6.64 1.01
C ASP A 76 4.11 6.42 0.09
N LEU A 77 3.12 5.68 0.56
CA LEU A 77 1.85 5.46 -0.14
C LEU A 77 0.74 6.36 0.43
N GLY A 78 -0.13 6.86 -0.44
CA GLY A 78 -1.25 7.70 -0.08
C GLY A 78 -2.41 6.90 0.52
N PHE A 79 -3.09 7.47 1.51
CA PHE A 79 -4.38 6.96 1.96
C PHE A 79 -5.35 8.10 2.31
N GLU A 80 -6.63 7.75 2.32
CA GLU A 80 -7.72 8.57 2.85
C GLU A 80 -8.47 7.80 3.94
N ILE A 81 -8.93 8.53 4.95
CA ILE A 81 -9.60 7.96 6.12
C ILE A 81 -11.10 8.03 5.84
N LEU A 82 -11.76 6.88 5.82
CA LEU A 82 -13.21 6.83 5.74
C LEU A 82 -13.82 7.02 7.11
N GLU A 83 -14.82 7.89 7.21
CA GLU A 83 -15.61 8.06 8.43
C GLU A 83 -16.71 6.98 8.50
N GLU A 84 -17.19 6.69 9.71
CA GLU A 84 -18.32 5.78 9.90
C GLU A 84 -19.57 6.39 9.24
N GLY A 85 -19.97 5.83 8.09
CA GLY A 85 -21.12 6.29 7.31
C GLY A 85 -20.89 6.38 5.80
N GLU A 86 -19.64 6.32 5.32
CA GLU A 86 -19.33 6.45 3.89
C GLU A 86 -19.45 5.14 3.09
N ASP A 87 -19.90 4.04 3.70
CA ASP A 87 -20.12 2.74 3.03
C ASP A 87 -21.33 2.72 2.07
N GLY A 88 -21.96 3.86 1.79
CA GLY A 88 -23.29 3.88 1.17
C GLY A 88 -23.60 5.04 0.24
N MET A 89 -22.73 5.43 -0.69
CA MET A 89 -23.14 6.20 -1.89
C MET A 89 -22.27 5.88 -3.11
N ALA A 90 -22.49 4.70 -3.69
CA ALA A 90 -22.34 4.52 -5.14
C ALA A 90 -23.63 3.82 -5.63
N SER A 91 -24.60 4.64 -6.02
CA SER A 91 -25.73 4.25 -6.89
C SER A 91 -25.38 4.56 -8.33
#